data_AF-A0A821PSY0-F1
#
_entry.id   AF-A0A821PSY0-F1
#
_cell.length_a   1.000
_cell.length_b   1.000
_cell.length_c   1.000
_cell.angle_alpha   90.00
_cell.angle_beta   90.00
_cell.angle_gamma   90.00
#
_symmetry.space_group_name_H-M   'P 1'
#
loop_
_entity.id
_entity.type
_entity.pdbx_description
1 polymer ?
#
loop_
_entity_poly.entity_id
_entity_poly.type
_entity_poly.pdbx_seq_one_letter_code
_entity_poly.pdbx_strand_id
1 'polypeptide(L)'
;TIRAPREYKVVKNIQHILHQRSDILIRRTDKSKVFYIGKATDFGRKAEEFMLKTEAYQEITSGRCPLAYNLHVVQTLLDYLETRHVLTKQ
;
A
#
# COMPACT_ATOMS: atom_id res chain seq x y z
N THR A 1 34.26 -16.37 8.88
CA THR A 1 33.76 -15.01 9.23
C THR A 1 33.72 -14.01 8.07
N ILE A 2 34.08 -14.38 6.83
CA ILE A 2 34.12 -13.49 5.64
C ILE A 2 32.72 -13.16 5.05
N ARG A 3 31.69 -13.88 5.51
CA ARG A 3 30.34 -13.82 4.93
C ARG A 3 29.59 -12.52 5.25
N ALA A 4 29.64 -12.07 6.51
CA ALA A 4 28.90 -10.90 6.98
C ALA A 4 29.32 -9.57 6.30
N PRO A 5 30.62 -9.27 6.08
CA PRO A 5 31.02 -8.06 5.35
C PRO A 5 30.55 -8.05 3.89
N ARG A 6 30.55 -9.21 3.24
CA ARG A 6 30.12 -9.35 1.84
C ARG A 6 28.61 -9.16 1.71
N GLU A 7 27.84 -9.79 2.60
CA GLU A 7 26.38 -9.63 2.67
C GLU A 7 26.00 -8.17 2.99
N TYR A 8 26.72 -7.52 3.91
CA TYR A 8 26.53 -6.10 4.21
C TYR A 8 26.73 -5.20 2.98
N LYS A 9 27.80 -5.43 2.21
CA LYS A 9 28.09 -4.66 0.99
C LYS A 9 26.99 -4.85 -0.07
N VAL A 10 26.48 -6.08 -0.21
CA VAL A 10 25.36 -6.38 -1.11
C VAL A 10 24.09 -5.63 -0.69
N VAL A 11 23.75 -5.66 0.61
CA VAL A 11 22.57 -4.93 1.13
C VAL A 11 22.71 -3.43 0.90
N LYS A 12 23.89 -2.84 1.16
CA LYS A 12 24.14 -1.41 0.92
C LYS A 12 23.97 -1.02 -0.55
N ASN A 13 24.44 -1.85 -1.47
CA ASN A 13 24.28 -1.59 -2.91
C ASN A 13 22.81 -1.67 -3.33
N ILE A 14 22.06 -2.65 -2.82
CA ILE A 14 20.62 -2.77 -3.06
C ILE A 14 19.89 -1.53 -2.56
N GLN A 15 20.17 -1.08 -1.34
CA GLN A 15 19.58 0.14 -0.78
C GLN A 15 19.88 1.38 -1.64
N HIS A 16 21.12 1.52 -2.10
CA HIS A 16 21.52 2.64 -2.94
C HIS A 16 20.76 2.67 -4.28
N ILE A 17 20.64 1.52 -4.94
CA ILE A 17 19.89 1.39 -6.21
C ILE A 17 18.41 1.73 -5.98
N LEU A 18 17.81 1.24 -4.89
CA LEU A 18 16.41 1.49 -4.58
C LEU A 18 16.14 2.96 -4.27
N HIS A 19 17.05 3.66 -3.59
CA HIS A 19 16.93 5.10 -3.36
C HIS A 19 16.94 5.91 -4.67
N GLN A 20 17.57 5.41 -5.72
CA GLN A 20 17.59 6.05 -7.04
C GLN A 20 16.38 5.66 -7.91
N ARG A 21 15.57 4.70 -7.47
CA ARG A 21 14.47 4.10 -8.24
C ARG A 21 13.16 4.25 -7.47
N SER A 22 12.65 5.48 -7.42
CA SER A 22 11.37 5.80 -6.79
C SER A 22 10.17 5.10 -7.43
N ASP A 23 10.34 4.54 -8.63
CA ASP A 23 9.34 3.72 -9.31
C ASP A 23 9.21 2.29 -8.73
N ILE A 24 10.20 1.83 -7.96
CA ILE A 24 10.26 0.48 -7.38
C ILE A 24 9.73 0.49 -5.95
N LEU A 25 8.79 -0.42 -5.68
CA LEU A 25 8.22 -0.67 -4.36
C LEU A 25 8.66 -2.03 -3.83
N ILE A 26 8.98 -2.06 -2.54
CA ILE A 26 9.16 -3.29 -1.76
C ILE A 26 7.96 -3.44 -0.84
N ARG A 27 7.22 -4.53 -1.00
CA ARG A 27 6.03 -4.81 -0.19
C ARG A 27 6.13 -6.19 0.46
N ARG A 28 5.78 -6.25 1.75
CA ARG A 28 5.57 -7.53 2.44
C ARG A 28 4.25 -8.13 1.96
N THR A 29 4.30 -9.34 1.41
CA THR A 29 3.06 -10.04 1.05
C THR A 29 2.52 -10.79 2.27
N ASP A 30 1.20 -10.94 2.33
CA ASP A 30 0.47 -11.68 3.35
C ASP A 30 0.57 -13.20 3.16
N LYS A 31 0.65 -13.64 1.89
CA LYS A 31 0.60 -15.05 1.51
C LYS A 31 1.94 -15.78 1.50
N SER A 32 3.07 -15.08 1.53
CA SER A 32 4.40 -15.72 1.62
C SER A 32 5.35 -14.90 2.47
N LYS A 33 6.31 -15.57 3.15
CA LYS A 33 7.42 -14.92 3.87
C LYS A 33 8.43 -14.25 2.90
N VAL A 34 7.96 -13.82 1.73
CA VAL A 34 8.74 -13.29 0.62
C VAL A 34 8.30 -11.85 0.38
N PHE A 35 9.28 -10.98 0.20
CA PHE A 35 9.06 -9.60 -0.21
C PHE A 35 8.81 -9.54 -1.72
N TYR A 36 7.78 -8.81 -2.12
CA TYR A 36 7.62 -8.45 -3.52
C TYR A 36 8.46 -7.22 -3.82
N ILE A 37 9.19 -7.25 -4.94
CA ILE A 37 9.94 -6.12 -5.49
C ILE A 37 9.45 -5.90 -6.92
N GLY A 38 8.93 -4.71 -7.23
CA GLY A 38 8.40 -4.40 -8.55
C GLY A 38 7.92 -2.96 -8.65
N LYS A 39 7.39 -2.55 -9.81
CA LYS A 39 6.94 -1.16 -10.00
C LYS A 39 5.57 -0.93 -9.38
N ALA A 40 5.29 0.30 -8.97
CA ALA A 40 3.94 0.70 -8.53
C ALA A 40 2.87 0.40 -9.60
N THR A 41 3.20 0.66 -10.86
CA THR A 41 2.33 0.41 -12.02
C THR A 41 1.98 -1.07 -12.20
N ASP A 42 2.87 -1.98 -11.80
CA ASP A 42 2.62 -3.43 -11.90
C ASP A 42 1.48 -3.88 -10.99
N PHE A 43 1.25 -3.17 -9.87
CA PHE A 43 0.13 -3.46 -8.99
C PHE A 43 -1.20 -3.05 -9.59
N GLY A 44 -1.26 -1.85 -10.19
CA GLY A 44 -2.46 -1.38 -10.89
C GLY A 44 -2.85 -2.37 -11.99
N ARG A 45 -1.88 -2.74 -12.84
CA ARG A 45 -2.09 -3.73 -13.90
C ARG A 45 -2.54 -5.08 -13.35
N LYS A 46 -1.90 -5.62 -12.31
CA LYS A 46 -2.30 -6.92 -11.73
C LYS A 46 -3.70 -6.87 -11.10
N ALA A 47 -4.06 -5.76 -10.47
CA ALA A 47 -5.40 -5.59 -9.90
C ALA A 47 -6.46 -5.59 -11.00
N GLU A 48 -6.20 -4.89 -12.11
CA GLU A 48 -7.04 -4.87 -13.30
C GLU A 48 -7.13 -6.25 -13.97
N GLU A 49 -6.00 -6.94 -14.17
CA GLU A 49 -5.98 -8.31 -14.70
C GLU A 49 -6.77 -9.28 -13.82
N PHE A 50 -6.62 -9.18 -12.49
CA PHE A 50 -7.38 -9.99 -11.56
C PHE A 50 -8.88 -9.68 -11.64
N MET A 51 -9.25 -8.40 -11.72
CA MET A 51 -10.63 -7.95 -11.92
C MET A 51 -11.22 -8.56 -13.18
N LEU A 52 -10.57 -8.39 -14.33
CA LEU A 52 -11.02 -8.90 -15.62
C LEU A 52 -11.16 -10.43 -15.62
N LYS A 53 -10.25 -11.14 -14.94
CA LYS A 53 -10.26 -12.60 -14.88
C LYS A 53 -11.36 -13.17 -13.99
N THR A 54 -11.71 -12.48 -12.91
CA THR A 54 -12.55 -13.06 -11.84
C THR A 54 -13.92 -12.42 -11.72
N GLU A 55 -14.18 -11.32 -12.45
CA GLU A 55 -15.36 -10.47 -12.28
C GLU A 55 -15.58 -10.05 -10.80
N ALA A 56 -14.51 -10.06 -10.00
CA ALA A 56 -14.61 -9.91 -8.54
C ALA A 56 -15.04 -8.50 -8.08
N TYR A 57 -15.04 -7.53 -8.99
CA TYR A 57 -15.44 -6.16 -8.71
C TYR A 57 -16.64 -5.78 -9.59
N GLN A 58 -17.71 -5.30 -8.98
CA GLN A 58 -18.84 -4.70 -9.69
C GLN A 58 -18.68 -3.18 -9.69
N GLU A 59 -18.81 -2.59 -10.88
CA GLU A 59 -18.95 -1.15 -11.01
C GLU A 59 -20.28 -0.68 -10.40
N ILE A 60 -20.22 0.38 -9.60
CA ILE A 60 -21.39 0.95 -8.95
C ILE A 60 -21.99 2.00 -9.89
N THR A 61 -22.94 1.56 -10.71
CA THR A 61 -23.57 2.35 -11.77
C THR A 61 -24.48 3.47 -11.26
N SER A 62 -24.89 3.40 -9.98
CA SER A 62 -25.80 4.39 -9.39
C SER A 62 -25.16 5.75 -9.12
N GLY A 63 -23.84 5.87 -9.26
CA GLY A 63 -23.07 7.06 -8.86
C GLY A 63 -23.07 7.32 -7.35
N ARG A 64 -23.67 6.44 -6.56
CA ARG A 64 -23.76 6.56 -5.09
C ARG A 64 -22.72 5.66 -4.45
N CYS A 65 -21.78 6.24 -3.70
CA CYS A 65 -20.83 5.46 -2.93
C CYS A 65 -21.58 4.65 -1.85
N PRO A 66 -21.47 3.30 -1.83
CA PRO A 66 -22.19 2.44 -0.89
C PRO A 66 -21.69 2.63 0.55
N LEU A 67 -20.50 3.22 0.71
CA LEU A 67 -19.89 3.55 1.99
C LEU A 67 -20.08 5.02 2.36
N ALA A 68 -20.86 5.81 1.60
CA ALA A 68 -21.04 7.24 1.86
C ALA A 68 -21.55 7.52 3.28
N TYR A 69 -22.51 6.73 3.76
CA TYR A 69 -23.01 6.85 5.13
C TYR A 69 -21.93 6.54 6.17
N ASN A 70 -21.20 5.44 5.99
CA ASN A 70 -20.11 5.06 6.90
C ASN A 70 -19.01 6.13 6.93
N LEU A 71 -18.64 6.66 5.76
CA LEU A 71 -17.68 7.75 5.64
C LEU A 71 -18.15 8.99 6.40
N HIS A 72 -19.42 9.38 6.23
CA HIS A 72 -20.00 10.51 6.93
C HIS A 72 -19.98 10.33 8.47
N VAL A 73 -20.30 9.13 8.96
CA VAL A 73 -20.25 8.81 10.40
C VAL A 73 -18.83 8.92 10.93
N VAL A 74 -17.85 8.38 10.21
CA VAL A 74 -16.44 8.45 10.61
C VAL A 74 -15.94 9.89 10.60
N GLN A 75 -16.27 10.67 9.57
CA GLN A 75 -15.92 12.09 9.48
C GLN A 75 -16.51 12.87 10.67
N THR A 76 -17.79 12.68 10.94
CA THR A 76 -18.47 13.32 12.08
C THR A 76 -17.80 13.01 13.42
N LEU A 77 -17.39 11.75 13.61
CA LEU A 77 -16.66 11.34 14.82
C LEU A 77 -15.29 12.01 14.90
N LEU A 78 -14.54 12.04 13.80
CA LEU A 78 -13.22 12.68 13.75
C LEU A 78 -13.31 14.18 14.03
N ASP A 79 -14.26 14.89 13.42
CA ASP A 79 -14.50 16.31 13.65
C ASP A 79 -14.84 16.60 15.12
N TYR A 80 -15.65 15.74 15.73
CA TYR A 80 -15.98 15.83 17.16
C TYR A 80 -14.76 15.61 18.07
N LEU A 81 -13.87 14.67 17.72
CA LEU A 81 -12.67 14.40 18.50
C LEU A 81 -11.60 15.49 18.29
N GLU A 82 -11.51 16.06 17.09
CA GLU A 82 -10.64 17.19 16.76
C GLU A 82 -11.05 18.45 17.52
N THR A 83 -12.35 18.79 17.51
CA THR A 83 -12.90 19.94 18.25
C THR A 83 -12.71 19.84 19.76
N ARG A 84 -12.61 18.62 20.30
CA ARG A 84 -12.29 18.37 21.71
C ARG A 84 -10.79 18.23 22.00
N HIS A 85 -9.92 18.43 21.01
CA HIS A 85 -8.47 18.27 21.11
C HIS A 85 -8.02 16.90 21.67
N VAL A 86 -8.81 15.85 21.43
CA VAL A 86 -8.52 14.48 21.92
C VAL A 86 -7.65 13.71 20.92
N LEU A 87 -7.55 14.20 19.69
CA LEU A 87 -6.65 13.65 18.67
C LEU A 87 -5.27 14.28 18.84
N THR A 88 -4.35 13.56 19.48
CA THR A 88 -2.92 13.90 19.46
C THR A 88 -2.33 13.67 18.07
N LYS A 89 -1.68 14.69 17.50
CA LYS A 89 -0.77 14.51 16.36
C LYS A 89 0.34 13.53 16.78
N GLN A 90 0.48 12.43 16.04
CA GLN A 90 1.70 11.60 16.08
C GLN A 90 2.84 12.31 15.35
#